data_AF-A0A6P7Z4N3-F1
#
_entry.id   AF-A0A6P7Z4N3-F1
#
_cell.length_a   1.000
_cell.length_b   1.000
_cell.length_c   1.000
_cell.angle_alpha   90.00
_cell.angle_beta   90.00
_cell.angle_gamma   90.00
#
_symmetry.space_group_name_H-M   'P 1'
#
loop_
_entity.id
_entity.type
_entity.pdbx_description
1 polymer ?
#
loop_
_entity_poly.entity_id
_entity_poly.type
_entity_poly.pdbx_seq_one_letter_code
_entity_poly.pdbx_strand_id
1 'polypeptide(L)'
;MKVIIFFLLIVLLESGFVAANPDQCTISDLETLEKFCKPKECECKLSCSSVKANGAYATCPTGKTAAACSCGMACGSWDIQNEATCHCQCSGIDWTTARCC
;
A
#
# COMPACT_ATOMS: atom_id res chain seq x y z
N MET A 1 -38.96 -27.29 -41.16
CA MET A 1 -39.29 -26.70 -39.84
C MET A 1 -38.29 -27.05 -38.73
N LYS A 2 -37.96 -28.33 -38.49
CA LYS A 2 -37.00 -28.73 -37.43
C LYS A 2 -35.57 -28.20 -37.61
N VAL A 3 -35.09 -28.12 -38.85
CA VAL A 3 -33.73 -27.61 -39.15
C VAL A 3 -33.60 -26.10 -38.88
N ILE A 4 -34.65 -25.32 -39.16
CA ILE A 4 -34.66 -23.87 -38.94
C ILE A 4 -34.69 -23.55 -37.43
N ILE A 5 -35.45 -24.34 -36.65
CA ILE A 5 -35.49 -24.22 -35.19
C ILE A 5 -34.14 -24.55 -34.56
N PHE A 6 -33.43 -25.55 -35.11
CA PHE A 6 -32.10 -25.93 -34.62
C PHE A 6 -31.06 -24.83 -34.91
N PHE A 7 -31.10 -24.21 -36.09
CA PHE A 7 -30.25 -23.06 -36.41
C PHE A 7 -30.58 -21.83 -35.55
N LEU A 8 -31.85 -21.54 -35.28
CA LEU A 8 -32.25 -20.46 -34.36
C LEU A 8 -31.76 -20.69 -32.93
N LEU A 9 -31.79 -21.93 -32.44
CA LEU A 9 -31.26 -22.29 -31.12
C LEU A 9 -29.74 -22.12 -31.03
N ILE A 10 -29.00 -22.47 -32.09
CA ILE A 10 -27.53 -22.29 -32.14
C ILE A 10 -27.17 -20.80 -32.13
N VAL A 11 -27.88 -19.98 -32.91
CA VAL A 11 -27.66 -18.52 -32.95
C VAL A 11 -27.99 -17.85 -31.60
N LEU A 12 -29.01 -18.34 -30.87
CA LEU A 12 -29.37 -17.83 -29.54
C LEU A 12 -28.42 -18.28 -28.42
N LEU A 13 -27.73 -19.41 -28.59
CA LEU A 13 -26.74 -19.94 -27.64
C LEU A 13 -25.39 -19.19 -27.72
N GLU A 14 -25.00 -18.71 -28.89
CA GLU A 14 -23.75 -17.95 -29.07
C GLU A 14 -23.84 -16.50 -28.55
N SER A 15 -25.04 -15.93 -28.40
CA SER A 15 -25.24 -14.63 -27.73
C SER A 15 -25.22 -14.70 -26.20
N GLY A 16 -25.03 -15.89 -25.61
CA GLY A 16 -25.05 -16.12 -24.16
C GLY A 16 -23.77 -15.71 -23.41
N PHE A 17 -22.73 -15.29 -24.12
CA PHE A 17 -21.55 -14.67 -23.52
C PHE A 17 -21.40 -13.26 -24.05
N VAL A 18 -22.22 -12.34 -23.51
CA VAL A 18 -21.77 -10.95 -23.40
C VAL A 18 -20.63 -10.98 -22.39
N ALA A 19 -19.41 -11.10 -22.91
CA ALA A 19 -18.25 -10.56 -22.22
C ALA A 19 -18.63 -9.15 -21.79
N ALA A 20 -18.52 -8.86 -20.50
CA ALA A 20 -18.73 -7.52 -19.96
C ALA A 20 -17.89 -6.55 -20.82
N ASN A 21 -18.58 -5.80 -21.70
CA ASN A 21 -17.94 -4.72 -22.43
C ASN A 21 -17.49 -3.70 -21.39
N PRO A 22 -16.21 -3.26 -21.40
CA PRO A 22 -15.74 -2.24 -20.47
C PRO A 22 -16.47 -0.90 -20.63
N ASP A 23 -17.24 -0.73 -21.71
CA ASP A 23 -18.02 0.49 -22.02
C ASP A 23 -19.47 0.45 -21.50
N GLN A 24 -19.91 -0.62 -20.84
CA GLN A 24 -21.29 -0.77 -20.34
C GLN A 24 -21.35 -0.90 -18.80
N CYS A 25 -20.83 0.10 -18.09
CA CYS A 25 -21.19 0.26 -16.68
C CYS A 25 -22.55 0.95 -16.57
N THR A 26 -23.52 0.29 -15.94
CA THR A 26 -24.84 0.84 -15.62
C THR A 26 -24.83 1.47 -14.23
N ILE A 27 -25.79 2.34 -13.92
CA ILE A 27 -25.95 2.92 -12.57
C ILE A 27 -26.12 1.82 -11.50
N SER A 28 -26.72 0.69 -11.87
CA SER A 28 -26.89 -0.49 -11.01
C SER A 28 -25.56 -1.17 -10.66
N ASP A 29 -24.55 -1.06 -11.52
CA ASP A 29 -23.20 -1.57 -11.24
C ASP A 29 -22.48 -0.69 -10.21
N LEU A 30 -22.78 0.62 -10.17
CA LEU A 30 -22.25 1.56 -9.19
C LEU A 30 -22.83 1.28 -7.78
N GLU A 31 -24.14 1.05 -7.69
CA GLU A 31 -24.80 0.64 -6.43
C GLU A 31 -24.28 -0.71 -5.90
N THR A 32 -23.82 -1.57 -6.80
CA THR A 32 -23.22 -2.86 -6.44
C THR A 32 -21.79 -2.66 -5.95
N LEU A 33 -20.99 -1.84 -6.61
CA LEU A 33 -19.65 -1.46 -6.16
C LEU A 33 -19.65 -0.82 -4.78
N GLU A 34 -20.61 0.05 -4.46
CA GLU A 34 -20.72 0.65 -3.12
C GLU A 34 -20.99 -0.37 -2.01
N LYS A 35 -21.67 -1.47 -2.33
CA LYS A 35 -21.89 -2.58 -1.38
C LYS A 35 -20.62 -3.40 -1.15
N PHE A 36 -19.74 -3.51 -2.14
CA PHE A 36 -18.45 -4.23 -2.06
C PHE A 36 -17.32 -3.36 -1.49
N CYS A 37 -17.27 -2.09 -1.88
CA CYS A 37 -16.35 -1.06 -1.40
C CYS A 37 -16.83 -0.43 -0.10
N LYS A 38 -17.62 -1.13 0.73
CA LYS A 38 -17.68 -0.75 2.14
C LYS A 38 -16.25 -0.83 2.64
N PRO A 39 -15.64 0.29 3.07
CA PRO A 39 -14.33 0.22 3.69
C PRO A 39 -14.54 -0.68 4.90
N LYS A 40 -14.06 -1.92 4.80
CA LYS A 40 -13.78 -2.72 5.98
C LYS A 40 -12.87 -1.80 6.77
N GLU A 41 -13.30 -1.36 7.95
CA GLU A 41 -12.42 -0.60 8.84
C GLU A 41 -11.15 -1.43 8.94
N CYS A 42 -10.13 -1.02 8.19
CA CYS A 42 -8.86 -1.67 8.29
C CYS A 42 -8.39 -1.25 9.66
N GLU A 43 -8.28 -2.21 10.58
CA GLU A 43 -7.56 -2.01 11.82
C GLU A 43 -6.04 -1.94 11.52
N CYS A 44 -5.69 -1.10 10.55
CA CYS A 44 -4.35 -0.81 10.08
C CYS A 44 -3.65 -0.02 11.18
N LYS A 45 -3.12 -0.73 12.18
CA LYS A 45 -2.35 -0.14 13.27
C LYS A 45 -0.93 0.14 12.77
N LEU A 46 -0.47 1.37 12.94
CA LEU A 46 0.92 1.75 12.68
C LEU A 46 1.82 1.06 13.73
N SER A 47 2.62 0.08 13.30
CA SER A 47 3.51 -0.67 14.20
C SER A 47 4.90 -0.05 14.22
N CYS A 48 5.19 0.70 15.28
CA CYS A 48 6.45 1.45 15.37
C CYS A 48 7.36 0.97 16.50
N SER A 49 8.66 0.91 16.21
CA SER A 49 9.75 0.57 17.14
C SER A 49 10.89 1.56 17.00
N SER A 50 11.78 1.64 17.98
CA SER A 50 12.97 2.50 17.89
C SER A 50 14.22 1.64 17.83
N VAL A 51 15.14 1.96 16.93
CA VAL A 51 16.46 1.33 16.82
C VAL A 51 17.51 2.35 17.23
N LYS A 52 18.28 2.05 18.28
CA LYS A 52 19.40 2.88 18.74
C LYS A 52 20.72 2.22 18.37
N ALA A 53 21.66 3.01 17.90
CA ALA A 53 23.03 2.59 17.60
C ALA A 53 24.04 3.64 18.09
N ASN A 54 25.28 3.20 18.30
CA ASN A 54 26.38 4.10 18.65
C ASN A 54 26.88 4.83 17.40
N GLY A 55 27.33 6.06 17.58
CA GLY A 55 27.79 6.92 16.49
C GLY A 55 26.65 7.59 15.71
N ALA A 56 26.99 8.10 14.52
CA ALA A 56 26.16 9.00 13.74
C ALA A 56 25.03 8.32 12.93
N TYR A 57 24.92 6.99 12.94
CA TYR A 57 23.97 6.27 12.09
C TYR A 57 23.12 5.29 12.88
N ALA A 58 21.83 5.20 12.54
CA ALA A 58 20.95 4.12 12.98
C ALA A 58 19.99 3.72 11.85
N THR A 59 19.89 2.43 11.56
CA THR A 59 19.12 1.92 10.42
C THR A 59 17.93 1.09 10.89
N CYS A 60 16.76 1.36 10.32
CA CYS A 60 15.55 0.58 10.55
C CYS A 60 15.68 -0.84 9.94
N PRO A 61 15.01 -1.84 10.55
CA PRO A 61 15.00 -3.18 9.99
C PRO A 61 14.27 -3.21 8.64
N THR A 62 14.59 -4.20 7.82
CA THR A 62 13.93 -4.42 6.52
C THR A 62 12.40 -4.47 6.68
N GLY A 63 11.69 -3.76 5.80
CA GLY A 63 10.23 -3.66 5.85
C GLY A 63 9.69 -2.55 6.76
N LYS A 64 10.56 -1.73 7.36
CA LYS A 64 10.17 -0.50 8.06
C LYS A 64 10.89 0.71 7.47
N THR A 65 10.22 1.86 7.51
CA THR A 65 10.76 3.16 7.13
C THR A 65 11.13 3.98 8.36
N ALA A 66 12.12 4.86 8.24
CA ALA A 66 12.43 5.81 9.28
C ALA A 66 11.41 6.96 9.24
N ALA A 67 10.64 7.12 10.30
CA ALA A 67 9.67 8.20 10.45
C ALA A 67 10.28 9.44 11.12
N ALA A 68 11.28 9.25 11.98
CA ALA A 68 11.99 10.34 12.67
C ALA A 68 13.34 9.86 13.20
N CYS A 69 14.24 10.80 13.48
CA CYS A 69 15.52 10.53 14.11
C CYS A 69 15.69 11.33 15.41
N SER A 70 16.55 10.83 16.29
CA SER A 70 17.03 11.54 17.47
C SER A 70 18.52 11.26 17.63
N CYS A 71 19.26 12.30 18.00
CA CYS A 71 20.70 12.26 18.14
C CYS A 71 21.09 12.57 19.59
N GLY A 72 22.20 12.00 20.04
CA GLY A 72 22.83 12.43 21.27
C GLY A 72 23.56 13.76 21.12
N MET A 73 24.29 14.15 22.16
CA MET A 73 24.97 15.45 22.26
C MET A 73 24.08 16.68 22.00
N ALA A 74 22.79 16.59 22.29
CA ALA A 74 21.78 17.62 22.00
C ALA A 74 21.74 18.05 20.51
N CYS A 75 22.18 17.18 19.59
CA CYS A 75 22.17 17.47 18.17
C CYS A 75 20.74 17.40 17.61
N GLY A 76 20.28 18.49 17.00
CA GLY A 76 18.99 18.57 16.30
C GLY A 76 19.10 18.38 14.79
N SER A 77 20.31 18.28 14.24
CA SER A 77 20.57 18.20 12.80
C SER A 77 20.73 16.74 12.36
N TRP A 78 19.75 16.24 11.62
CA TRP A 78 19.75 14.89 11.09
C TRP A 78 19.05 14.82 9.73
N ASP A 79 19.39 13.80 8.96
CA ASP A 79 18.72 13.42 7.71
C ASP A 79 18.36 11.93 7.70
N ILE A 80 17.43 11.55 6.82
CA ILE A 80 17.08 10.15 6.56
C ILE A 80 17.61 9.78 5.18
N GLN A 81 18.47 8.76 5.12
CA GLN A 81 19.08 8.22 3.92
C GLN A 81 18.40 6.92 3.53
N ASN A 82 18.11 6.78 2.23
CA ASN A 82 17.49 5.59 1.65
C ASN A 82 16.22 5.17 2.41
N GLU A 83 15.43 6.15 2.87
CA GLU A 83 14.15 5.98 3.59
C GLU A 83 14.22 5.24 4.94
N ALA A 84 15.38 4.69 5.33
CA ALA A 84 15.49 3.77 6.46
C ALA A 84 16.64 4.11 7.43
N THR A 85 17.65 4.87 7.01
CA THR A 85 18.83 5.15 7.83
C THR A 85 18.84 6.58 8.33
N CYS A 86 18.73 6.77 9.63
CA CYS A 86 18.98 8.06 10.27
C CYS A 86 20.47 8.37 10.29
N HIS A 87 20.82 9.59 9.91
CA HIS A 87 22.17 10.13 9.97
C HIS A 87 22.18 11.44 10.76
N CYS A 88 22.89 11.46 11.89
CA CYS A 88 23.10 12.64 12.71
C CYS A 88 24.34 13.41 12.24
N GLN A 89 24.16 14.70 11.92
CA GLN A 89 25.15 15.48 11.17
C GLN A 89 26.12 16.28 12.04
N CYS A 90 25.86 16.41 13.34
CA CYS A 90 26.75 17.16 14.23
C CYS A 90 28.09 16.42 14.43
N SER A 91 29.12 17.14 14.83
CA SER A 91 30.40 16.52 15.20
C SER A 91 30.30 15.82 16.57
N GLY A 92 31.01 14.70 16.71
CA GLY A 92 31.16 14.01 18.00
C GLY A 92 29.90 13.29 18.51
N ILE A 93 29.01 12.85 17.61
CA ILE A 93 27.81 12.09 17.99
C ILE A 93 28.20 10.80 18.71
N ASP A 94 27.68 10.65 19.93
CA ASP A 94 27.81 9.48 20.79
C ASP A 94 26.81 8.38 20.38
N TRP A 95 25.56 8.74 20.06
CA TRP A 95 24.53 7.82 19.60
C TRP A 95 23.50 8.45 18.66
N THR A 96 22.85 7.58 17.89
CA THR A 96 21.71 7.91 17.01
C THR A 96 20.57 6.93 17.25
N THR A 97 19.33 7.41 17.19
CA THR A 97 18.11 6.59 17.28
C THR A 97 17.21 6.87 16.08
N ALA A 98 16.77 5.81 15.39
CA ALA A 98 15.76 5.87 14.34
C ALA A 98 14.40 5.39 14.89
N ARG A 99 13.32 6.14 14.61
CA ARG A 99 11.95 5.71 14.86
C ARG A 99 11.43 5.02 13.60
N CYS A 100 11.21 3.71 13.69
CA CYS A 100 10.90 2.84 12.58
C CYS A 100 9.44 2.43 12.57
N CYS A 101 8.72 2.81 11.53
CA CYS A 101 7.36 2.38 11.21
C CYS A 101 7.45 1.85 9.76
#